data_AF-A0A8K0CPX2-F1
#
_entry.id   AF-A0A8K0CPX2-F1
#
_cell.length_a   1.000
_cell.length_b   1.000
_cell.length_c   1.000
_cell.angle_alpha   90.00
_cell.angle_beta   90.00
_cell.angle_gamma   90.00
#
_symmetry.space_group_name_H-M   'P 1'
#
loop_
_entity.id
_entity.type
_entity.pdbx_description
1 polymer ?
#
loop_
_entity_poly.entity_id
_entity_poly.type
_entity_poly.pdbx_seq_one_letter_code
_entity_poly.pdbx_strand_id
1 'polypeptide(L)'
;IRHRSQGAHESVSVYFAIIQNFFHELSSIPNEPTKVNTIRRNLLPYLQSQLALKGITTTFRLIQLAKTNEDEHTCTYKFKVPPTDFRQALEPDLVY
;
A
#
# COMPACT_ATOMS: atom_id res chain seq x y z
N ILE A 1 -20.53 -0.24 -2.70
CA ILE A 1 -19.15 -0.06 -3.25
C ILE A 1 -18.70 1.40 -3.26
N ARG A 2 -19.41 2.34 -3.91
CA ARG A 2 -18.93 3.74 -4.07
C ARG A 2 -18.68 4.51 -2.77
N HIS A 3 -19.34 4.16 -1.67
CA HIS A 3 -19.17 4.78 -0.36
C HIS A 3 -18.17 4.04 0.55
N ARG A 4 -17.60 2.92 0.09
CA ARG A 4 -16.62 2.15 0.87
C ARG A 4 -15.21 2.52 0.42
N SER A 5 -14.56 3.34 1.23
CA SER A 5 -13.13 3.67 1.09
C SER A 5 -12.31 2.84 2.08
N GLN A 6 -11.06 2.54 1.75
CA GLN A 6 -10.12 1.84 2.62
C GLN A 6 -9.95 2.60 3.95
N GLY A 7 -10.07 1.90 5.08
CA GLY A 7 -9.86 2.48 6.39
C GLY A 7 -8.38 2.78 6.67
N ALA A 8 -8.10 3.75 7.55
CA ALA A 8 -6.71 4.17 7.85
C ALA A 8 -5.83 3.05 8.43
N HIS A 9 -6.41 2.11 9.16
CA HIS A 9 -5.73 0.94 9.74
C HIS A 9 -6.10 -0.36 9.02
N GLU A 10 -6.82 -0.27 7.91
CA GLU A 10 -7.24 -1.44 7.15
C GLU A 10 -6.15 -1.81 6.14
N SER A 11 -5.66 -3.05 6.25
CA SER A 11 -4.68 -3.55 5.29
C SER A 11 -5.29 -3.65 3.89
N VAL A 12 -4.44 -3.47 2.89
CA VAL A 12 -4.82 -3.59 1.48
C VAL A 12 -5.51 -4.93 1.21
N SER A 13 -4.98 -6.02 1.77
CA SER A 13 -5.54 -7.37 1.62
C SER A 13 -6.99 -7.48 2.10
N VAL A 14 -7.28 -6.96 3.29
CA VAL A 14 -8.62 -7.03 3.90
C VAL A 14 -9.61 -6.19 3.09
N TYR A 15 -9.22 -4.97 2.73
CA TYR A 15 -10.02 -4.10 1.89
C TYR A 15 -10.39 -4.77 0.56
N PHE A 16 -9.43 -5.40 -0.12
CA PHE A 16 -9.67 -6.09 -1.38
C PHE A 16 -10.62 -7.28 -1.24
N ALA A 17 -10.49 -8.09 -0.18
CA ALA A 17 -11.39 -9.22 0.06
C ALA A 17 -12.86 -8.74 0.22
N ILE A 18 -13.07 -7.67 0.98
CA ILE A 18 -14.39 -7.08 1.19
C ILE A 18 -14.96 -6.55 -0.14
N ILE A 19 -14.15 -5.82 -0.90
CA ILE A 19 -14.58 -5.24 -2.18
C ILE A 19 -14.88 -6.33 -3.22
N GLN A 20 -14.12 -7.42 -3.25
CA GLN A 20 -14.41 -8.57 -4.09
C GLN A 20 -15.78 -9.17 -3.76
N ASN A 21 -16.09 -9.37 -2.48
CA ASN A 21 -17.41 -9.85 -2.05
C ASN A 21 -18.53 -8.93 -2.55
N PHE A 22 -18.36 -7.61 -2.42
CA PHE A 22 -19.36 -6.68 -2.95
C PHE A 22 -19.52 -6.76 -4.47
N PHE A 23 -18.45 -7.02 -5.23
CA PHE A 23 -18.59 -7.23 -6.67
C PHE A 23 -19.32 -8.54 -7.01
N HIS A 24 -19.20 -9.57 -6.18
CA HIS A 24 -19.93 -10.83 -6.33
C HIS A 24 -21.42 -10.70 -5.98
N GLU A 25 -21.76 -9.82 -5.05
CA GLU A 25 -23.16 -9.54 -4.67
C GLU A 25 -23.91 -8.66 -5.69
N LEU A 26 -23.22 -8.07 -6.67
CA LEU A 26 -23.87 -7.29 -7.72
C LEU A 26 -24.64 -8.19 -8.68
N SER A 27 -25.85 -7.78 -9.04
CA SER A 27 -26.68 -8.44 -10.06
C SER A 27 -26.01 -8.51 -11.44
N SER A 28 -25.07 -7.61 -11.71
CA SER A 28 -24.24 -7.61 -12.93
C SER A 28 -22.80 -7.28 -12.57
N ILE A 29 -21.88 -8.15 -12.99
CA ILE A 29 -20.46 -8.00 -12.72
C ILE A 29 -19.88 -6.93 -13.66
N PRO A 30 -19.33 -5.81 -13.14
CA PRO A 30 -18.78 -4.76 -13.98
C PRO A 30 -17.49 -5.21 -14.69
N ASN A 31 -17.23 -4.58 -15.84
CA ASN A 31 -16.00 -4.80 -16.61
C ASN A 31 -14.75 -4.49 -15.77
N GLU A 32 -13.65 -5.19 -16.05
CA GLU A 32 -12.35 -5.00 -15.41
C GLU A 32 -11.87 -3.53 -15.29
N PRO A 33 -11.88 -2.70 -16.36
CA PRO A 33 -11.44 -1.31 -16.23
C PRO A 33 -12.32 -0.50 -15.26
N THR A 34 -13.62 -0.80 -15.20
CA THR A 34 -14.55 -0.17 -14.26
C THR A 34 -14.26 -0.60 -12.83
N LYS A 35 -13.96 -1.88 -12.61
CA LYS A 35 -13.52 -2.40 -11.31
C LYS A 35 -12.24 -1.73 -10.84
N VAL A 36 -11.20 -1.71 -11.68
CA VAL A 36 -9.91 -1.08 -11.37
C VAL A 36 -10.09 0.39 -11.02
N ASN A 37 -10.84 1.15 -11.81
CA ASN A 37 -11.09 2.56 -11.53
C ASN A 37 -11.86 2.79 -10.24
N THR A 38 -12.86 1.94 -9.96
CA THR A 38 -13.65 2.03 -8.71
C THR A 38 -12.78 1.75 -7.49
N ILE A 39 -11.99 0.68 -7.54
CA ILE A 39 -11.10 0.29 -6.45
C ILE A 39 -10.06 1.40 -6.21
N ARG A 40 -9.41 1.88 -7.27
CA ARG A 40 -8.33 2.88 -7.19
C ARG A 40 -8.79 4.16 -6.51
N ARG A 41 -10.00 4.65 -6.81
CA ARG A 41 -10.57 5.87 -6.21
C ARG A 41 -10.86 5.74 -4.72
N ASN A 42 -11.01 4.49 -4.25
CA ASN A 42 -11.42 4.18 -2.88
C ASN A 42 -10.25 3.71 -2.00
N LEU A 43 -9.03 3.57 -2.54
CA LEU A 43 -7.82 3.26 -1.77
C LEU A 43 -7.35 4.46 -0.93
N LEU A 44 -6.41 4.23 -0.02
CA LEU A 44 -5.77 5.31 0.74
C LEU A 44 -4.99 6.28 -0.19
N PRO A 45 -4.96 7.60 0.11
CA PRO A 45 -4.36 8.61 -0.77
C PRO A 45 -2.91 8.32 -1.19
N TYR A 46 -2.08 7.80 -0.27
CA TYR A 46 -0.68 7.48 -0.60
C TYR A 46 -0.59 6.38 -1.66
N LEU A 47 -1.41 5.33 -1.57
CA LEU A 47 -1.49 4.29 -2.60
C LEU A 47 -2.02 4.84 -3.91
N GLN A 48 -3.01 5.75 -3.86
CA GLN A 48 -3.54 6.37 -5.07
C GLN A 48 -2.44 7.11 -5.84
N SER A 49 -1.61 7.91 -5.16
CA SER A 49 -0.51 8.64 -5.80
C SER A 49 0.53 7.72 -6.45
N GLN A 50 0.92 6.65 -5.76
CA GLN A 50 1.92 5.69 -6.26
C GLN A 50 1.39 4.83 -7.42
N LEU A 51 0.09 4.51 -7.41
CA LEU A 51 -0.56 3.72 -8.44
C LEU A 51 -1.00 4.55 -9.65
N ALA A 52 -1.16 5.88 -9.51
CA ALA A 52 -1.53 6.77 -10.60
C ALA A 52 -0.49 6.79 -11.74
N LEU A 53 0.78 6.58 -11.41
CA LEU A 53 1.89 6.53 -12.36
C LEU A 53 1.94 5.23 -13.18
N LYS A 54 1.17 4.20 -12.79
CA LYS A 54 1.20 2.86 -13.39
C LYS A 54 -0.06 2.64 -14.23
N GLY A 55 0.12 2.23 -15.49
CA GLY A 55 -0.98 1.87 -16.40
C GLY A 55 -1.59 0.51 -16.05
N ILE A 56 -2.38 0.44 -14.99
CA ILE A 56 -2.94 -0.81 -14.47
C ILE A 56 -4.25 -1.13 -15.19
N THR A 57 -4.29 -2.26 -15.89
CA THR A 57 -5.46 -2.72 -16.64
C THR A 57 -6.27 -3.78 -15.91
N THR A 58 -5.63 -4.55 -15.03
CA THR A 58 -6.26 -5.69 -14.35
C THR A 58 -6.35 -5.52 -12.84
N THR A 59 -7.41 -6.07 -12.26
CA THR A 59 -7.63 -6.05 -10.81
C THR A 59 -6.54 -6.83 -10.06
N PHE A 60 -6.08 -7.96 -10.61
CA PHE A 60 -4.96 -8.72 -10.06
C PHE A 60 -3.68 -7.89 -9.95
N ARG A 61 -3.32 -7.18 -11.03
CA ARG A 61 -2.10 -6.35 -11.05
C ARG A 61 -2.21 -5.18 -10.07
N LEU A 62 -3.41 -4.61 -9.90
CA LEU A 62 -3.69 -3.59 -8.90
C LEU A 62 -3.41 -4.10 -7.48
N ILE A 63 -3.91 -5.30 -7.15
CA ILE A 63 -3.71 -5.93 -5.82
C ILE A 63 -2.22 -6.15 -5.56
N GLN A 64 -1.52 -6.75 -6.52
CA GLN A 64 -0.10 -7.06 -6.38
C GLN A 64 0.72 -5.79 -6.13
N LEU A 65 0.50 -4.75 -6.92
CA LEU A 65 1.21 -3.48 -6.77
C LEU A 65 0.85 -2.74 -5.48
N ALA A 66 -0.42 -2.77 -5.08
CA ALA A 66 -0.86 -2.12 -3.84
C ALA A 66 -0.22 -2.80 -2.61
N LYS A 67 -0.13 -4.13 -2.61
CA LYS A 67 0.59 -4.89 -1.56
C LYS A 67 2.06 -4.54 -1.50
N THR A 68 2.76 -4.55 -2.63
CA THR A 68 4.19 -4.20 -2.66
C THR A 68 4.44 -2.79 -2.13
N ASN A 69 3.60 -1.82 -2.49
CA ASN A 69 3.70 -0.47 -1.95
C ASN A 69 3.40 -0.39 -0.43
N GLU A 70 2.44 -1.18 0.07
CA GLU A 70 2.15 -1.28 1.50
C GLU A 70 3.32 -1.86 2.29
N ASP A 71 3.97 -2.90 1.75
CA ASP A 71 5.17 -3.50 2.32
C ASP A 71 6.35 -2.52 2.30
N GLU A 72 6.59 -1.86 1.18
CA GLU A 72 7.63 -0.82 1.04
C GLU A 72 7.39 0.33 2.03
N HIS A 73 6.17 0.84 2.12
CA HIS A 73 5.81 1.88 3.08
C HIS A 73 6.08 1.44 4.53
N THR A 74 5.74 0.19 4.86
CA THR A 74 6.01 -0.39 6.18
C THR A 74 7.52 -0.52 6.44
N CYS A 75 8.29 -0.97 5.45
CA CYS A 75 9.74 -1.07 5.53
C CYS A 75 10.38 0.30 5.71
N THR A 76 9.98 1.31 4.93
CA THR A 76 10.50 2.68 5.05
C THR A 76 10.22 3.27 6.43
N TYR A 77 9.01 3.09 6.96
CA TYR A 77 8.68 3.55 8.32
C TYR A 77 9.45 2.81 9.43
N LYS A 78 9.75 1.53 9.21
CA LYS A 78 10.54 0.72 10.15
C LYS A 78 12.04 0.96 10.02
N PHE A 79 12.51 1.44 8.88
CA PHE A 79 13.91 1.73 8.63
C PHE A 79 14.33 2.97 9.42
N LYS A 80 14.82 2.74 10.64
CA LYS A 80 15.56 3.75 11.38
C LYS A 80 16.94 3.84 10.76
N VAL A 81 17.30 5.01 10.24
CA VAL A 81 18.71 5.32 9.99
C VAL A 81 19.48 5.02 11.29
N PRO A 82 20.60 4.28 11.24
CA PRO A 82 21.38 4.04 12.44
C PRO A 82 21.73 5.40 13.06
N PRO A 83 21.58 5.58 14.38
CA PRO A 83 21.87 6.84 15.03
C PRO A 83 23.30 7.25 14.68
N THR A 84 23.43 8.40 14.01
CA THR A 84 24.70 8.95 13.51
C THR A 84 25.55 9.55 14.64
N ASP A 85 25.25 9.22 15.90
CA ASP A 85 26.04 9.64 17.05
C ASP A 85 27.30 8.77 17.17
N PHE A 86 28.30 9.09 16.35
CA PHE A 86 29.69 8.63 16.51
C PHE A 86 30.37 9.22 17.77
N ARG A 87 29.66 9.99 18.60
CA ARG A 87 30.21 10.64 19.81
C ARG A 87 30.56 9.66 20.94
N GLN A 88 30.28 8.37 20.79
CA GLN A 88 30.66 7.32 21.75
C GLN A 88 31.58 6.24 21.15
N ALA A 89 32.07 6.43 19.92
CA ALA A 89 33.18 5.62 19.43
C ALA A 89 34.48 6.17 20.04
N LEU A 90 34.74 5.85 21.32
CA LEU A 90 36.07 6.02 21.90
C LEU A 90 37.07 5.28 21.01
N GLU A 91 38.03 6.01 20.48
CA GLU A 91 39.17 5.41 19.79
C GLU A 91 39.98 4.56 20.79
N PRO A 92 40.27 3.28 20.48
CA PRO A 92 40.97 2.39 21.41
C PRO A 92 42.48 2.67 21.57
N ASP A 93 43.00 3.79 21.05
CA ASP A 93 44.44 4.10 21.00
C ASP A 93 44.94 5.14 22.03
N LEU A 94 44.09 5.56 22.98
CA LEU A 94 44.48 6.53 24.02
C LEU A 94 44.69 5.91 25.42
N VAL A 95 44.85 4.60 25.52
CA VAL A 95 45.25 3.92 26.77
C VAL A 95 46.76 3.72 26.77
N TYR A 96 47.51 4.81 26.97
CA TYR A 96 48.93 4.78 27.37
C TYR A 96 49.08 5.29 28.79
#